data_AF-R6PFI3-F1
#
_entry.id   AF-R6PFI3-F1
#
_cell.length_a   1.000
_cell.length_b   1.000
_cell.length_c   1.000
_cell.angle_alpha   90.00
_cell.angle_beta   90.00
_cell.angle_gamma   90.00
#
_symmetry.space_group_name_H-M   'P 1'
#
loop_
_entity.id
_entity.type
_entity.pdbx_description
1 polymer ?
#
loop_
_entity_poly.entity_id
_entity_poly.type
_entity_poly.pdbx_seq_one_letter_code
_entity_poly.pdbx_strand_id
1 'polypeptide(L)'
;MQGYDEALKLIFAYPSEEEMRAAQAVCCGRRCSACETPAAYAWRKRTVDMSLLLEKAMENELTVTERETLKAFWFETMPVGAIARLKGISSAAVSDTLARAQEKLKKALRYAVLYQYDTLDEETVLPLAFAGARAVAAARNSRARETGERLRGLRAAQGLSRSALAAATGLTQGRVKAIEEGKPVYARELALLSAFYGVTVDSLICHEEKGRGV
;
A
#
# COMPACT_ATOMS: atom_id res chain seq x y z
N MET A 1 23.02 -39.37 1.39
CA MET A 1 21.56 -39.14 1.46
C MET A 1 21.14 -38.31 2.69
N GLN A 2 21.85 -38.39 3.84
CA GLN A 2 21.59 -37.55 5.02
C GLN A 2 21.74 -36.02 4.80
N GLY A 3 22.76 -35.58 4.06
CA GLY A 3 22.99 -34.14 3.82
C GLY A 3 21.95 -33.45 2.92
N TYR A 4 21.20 -34.22 2.11
CA TYR A 4 20.14 -33.67 1.24
C TYR A 4 18.87 -33.37 2.05
N ASP A 5 18.60 -34.19 3.07
CA ASP A 5 17.43 -34.06 3.95
C ASP A 5 17.58 -32.87 4.91
N GLU A 6 18.82 -32.59 5.33
CA GLU A 6 19.17 -31.43 6.15
C GLU A 6 19.14 -30.12 5.35
N ALA A 7 19.56 -30.15 4.08
CA ALA A 7 19.39 -29.05 3.15
C ALA A 7 17.92 -28.79 2.81
N LEU A 8 17.09 -29.83 2.67
CA LEU A 8 15.65 -29.69 2.45
C LEU A 8 14.93 -29.07 3.65
N LYS A 9 15.34 -29.38 4.89
CA LYS A 9 14.84 -28.69 6.10
C LYS A 9 15.14 -27.19 6.08
N LEU A 10 16.27 -26.78 5.54
CA LEU A 10 16.63 -25.35 5.36
C LEU A 10 15.89 -24.69 4.19
N ILE A 11 15.56 -25.44 3.13
CA ILE A 11 14.86 -24.94 1.93
C ILE A 11 13.35 -24.77 2.19
N PHE A 12 12.75 -25.62 3.03
CA PHE A 12 11.32 -25.59 3.38
C PHE A 12 11.02 -24.98 4.75
N ALA A 13 12.02 -24.39 5.42
CA ALA A 13 11.79 -23.68 6.68
C ALA A 13 10.99 -22.40 6.41
N TYR A 14 9.71 -22.42 6.80
CA TYR A 14 9.01 -21.18 7.13
C TYR A 14 9.90 -20.38 8.10
N PRO A 15 10.03 -19.04 7.97
CA PRO A 15 10.85 -18.27 8.90
C PRO A 15 10.47 -18.66 10.33
N SER A 16 11.47 -19.01 11.12
CA SER A 16 11.28 -19.40 12.52
C SER A 16 10.57 -18.28 13.27
N GLU A 17 9.90 -18.60 14.39
CA GLU A 17 9.28 -17.54 15.21
C GLU A 17 10.27 -16.44 15.60
N GLU A 18 11.55 -16.79 15.79
CA GLU A 18 12.62 -15.86 16.10
C GLU A 18 12.94 -14.95 14.92
N GLU A 19 13.06 -15.49 13.70
CA GLU A 19 13.26 -14.70 12.48
C GLU A 19 12.06 -13.80 12.17
N MET A 20 10.83 -14.30 12.40
CA MET A 20 9.62 -13.50 12.27
C MET A 20 9.58 -12.36 13.29
N ARG A 21 9.93 -12.62 14.56
CA ARG A 21 10.02 -11.58 15.60
C ARG A 21 11.14 -10.58 15.31
N ALA A 22 12.28 -11.01 14.79
CA ALA A 22 13.38 -10.13 14.39
C ALA A 22 12.99 -9.25 13.20
N ALA A 23 12.35 -9.81 12.17
CA ALA A 23 11.82 -9.05 11.04
C ALA A 23 10.72 -8.06 11.47
N GLN A 24 9.87 -8.47 12.44
CA GLN A 24 8.87 -7.61 13.05
C GLN A 24 9.53 -6.48 13.87
N ALA A 25 10.63 -6.74 14.57
CA ALA A 25 11.41 -5.75 15.34
C ALA A 25 11.94 -4.60 14.48
N VAL A 26 12.23 -4.90 13.21
CA VAL A 26 12.73 -3.93 12.22
C VAL A 26 11.59 -3.20 11.51
N CYS A 27 10.38 -3.75 11.50
CA CYS A 27 9.30 -3.20 10.69
C CYS A 27 8.42 -2.19 11.41
N CYS A 28 8.17 -1.07 10.74
CA CYS A 28 7.49 0.16 11.17
C CYS A 28 8.26 1.12 12.08
N GLY A 29 9.52 0.85 12.42
CA GLY A 29 10.29 1.76 13.27
C GLY A 29 9.94 1.63 14.75
N ARG A 30 10.76 0.84 15.46
CA ARG A 30 10.99 0.89 16.92
C ARG A 30 9.93 0.41 17.93
N ARG A 31 8.75 -0.12 17.60
CA ARG A 31 7.86 -0.74 18.64
C ARG A 31 7.08 -1.96 18.15
N CYS A 32 7.77 -3.08 18.08
CA CYS A 32 7.26 -4.33 17.50
C CYS A 32 6.37 -5.19 18.42
N SER A 33 6.46 -5.10 19.74
CA SER A 33 5.71 -6.01 20.62
C SER A 33 4.28 -5.54 20.98
N ALA A 34 3.90 -4.31 20.63
CA ALA A 34 2.66 -3.69 21.11
C ALA A 34 1.58 -3.40 20.04
N CYS A 35 1.91 -3.52 18.74
CA CYS A 35 1.04 -3.04 17.67
C CYS A 35 0.26 -4.13 16.89
N GLU A 36 0.82 -5.33 16.71
CA GLU A 36 0.17 -6.45 16.01
C GLU A 36 0.88 -7.79 16.31
N THR A 37 0.22 -8.93 16.06
CA THR A 37 0.86 -10.27 16.19
C THR A 37 1.83 -10.53 15.04
N PRO A 38 2.83 -11.43 15.18
CA PRO A 38 3.74 -11.76 14.08
C PRO A 38 3.03 -12.19 12.79
N ALA A 39 1.93 -12.94 12.91
CA ALA A 39 1.12 -13.36 11.77
C ALA A 39 0.39 -12.18 11.09
N ALA A 40 -0.21 -11.27 11.88
CA ALA A 40 -0.87 -10.08 11.34
C ALA A 40 0.14 -9.16 10.63
N TYR A 41 1.33 -8.99 11.22
CA TYR A 41 2.45 -8.29 10.61
C TYR A 41 2.84 -8.90 9.26
N ALA A 42 3.09 -10.21 9.22
CA ALA A 42 3.51 -10.90 8.01
C ALA A 42 2.50 -10.70 6.86
N TRP A 43 1.20 -10.83 7.14
CA TRP A 43 0.13 -10.60 6.16
C TRP A 43 0.06 -9.16 5.65
N ARG A 44 0.20 -8.18 6.55
CA ARG A 44 0.25 -6.77 6.18
C ARG A 44 1.46 -6.48 5.29
N LYS A 45 2.64 -6.96 5.68
CA LYS A 45 3.89 -6.78 4.94
C LYS A 45 3.81 -7.40 3.54
N ARG A 46 3.30 -8.61 3.44
CA ARG A 46 2.98 -9.30 2.17
C ARG A 46 2.08 -8.47 1.25
N THR A 47 1.05 -7.82 1.79
CA THR A 47 0.18 -6.92 1.00
C THR A 47 0.95 -5.68 0.49
N VAL A 48 1.82 -5.11 1.33
CA VAL A 48 2.71 -4.00 0.93
C VAL A 48 3.71 -4.43 -0.13
N ASP A 49 4.32 -5.60 0.00
CA ASP A 49 5.27 -6.13 -0.98
C ASP A 49 4.58 -6.47 -2.30
N MET A 50 3.35 -7.01 -2.24
CA MET A 50 2.52 -7.20 -3.44
C MET A 50 2.21 -5.88 -4.15
N SER A 51 2.02 -4.78 -3.42
CA SER A 51 1.85 -3.44 -4.03
C SER A 51 3.11 -2.97 -4.77
N LEU A 52 4.31 -3.29 -4.24
CA LEU A 52 5.58 -2.97 -4.88
C LEU A 52 5.79 -3.81 -6.15
N LEU A 53 5.41 -5.09 -6.11
CA LEU A 53 5.40 -5.96 -7.29
C LEU A 53 4.40 -5.47 -8.34
N LEU A 54 3.23 -4.99 -7.92
CA LEU A 54 2.24 -4.38 -8.81
C LEU A 54 2.81 -3.16 -9.54
N GLU A 55 3.49 -2.26 -8.82
CA GLU A 55 4.14 -1.08 -9.42
C GLU A 55 5.24 -1.49 -10.41
N LYS A 56 6.06 -2.49 -10.07
CA LYS A 56 7.05 -3.07 -11.01
C LYS A 56 6.40 -3.69 -12.24
N ALA A 57 5.29 -4.42 -12.07
CA ALA A 57 4.54 -4.98 -13.18
C ALA A 57 3.94 -3.88 -14.06
N MET A 58 3.46 -2.78 -13.48
CA MET A 58 3.05 -1.60 -14.25
C MET A 58 4.19 -1.02 -15.09
N GLU A 59 5.42 -1.08 -14.60
CA GLU A 59 6.61 -0.59 -15.30
C GLU A 59 7.11 -1.50 -16.43
N ASN A 60 6.94 -2.80 -16.30
CA ASN A 60 7.50 -3.77 -17.24
C ASN A 60 6.46 -4.32 -18.24
N GLU A 61 5.20 -4.46 -17.81
CA GLU A 61 4.17 -5.16 -18.60
C GLU A 61 3.25 -4.21 -19.37
N LEU A 62 3.17 -2.95 -18.95
CA LEU A 62 2.29 -1.95 -19.57
C LEU A 62 3.06 -1.02 -20.49
N THR A 63 2.45 -0.76 -21.64
CA THR A 63 2.88 0.34 -22.51
C THR A 63 2.75 1.68 -21.78
N VAL A 64 3.49 2.69 -22.24
CA VAL A 64 3.43 4.05 -21.67
C VAL A 64 1.99 4.55 -21.60
N THR A 65 1.23 4.40 -22.70
CA THR A 65 -0.16 4.84 -22.79
C THR A 65 -1.09 4.12 -21.81
N GLU A 66 -0.96 2.79 -21.68
CA GLU A 66 -1.74 2.00 -20.70
C GLU A 66 -1.41 2.43 -19.27
N ARG A 67 -0.13 2.57 -18.96
CA ARG A 67 0.37 2.96 -17.64
C ARG A 67 -0.13 4.33 -17.23
N GLU A 68 -0.05 5.32 -18.11
CA GLU A 68 -0.54 6.68 -17.84
C GLU A 68 -2.05 6.71 -17.62
N THR A 69 -2.83 6.01 -18.46
CA THR A 69 -4.29 5.89 -18.30
C THR A 69 -4.64 5.29 -16.94
N LEU A 70 -3.91 4.25 -16.54
CA LEU A 70 -4.12 3.56 -15.29
C LEU A 70 -3.69 4.40 -14.08
N LYS A 71 -2.57 5.12 -14.15
CA LYS A 71 -2.14 6.07 -13.09
C LYS A 71 -3.15 7.19 -12.90
N ALA A 72 -3.65 7.79 -13.98
CA ALA A 72 -4.69 8.82 -13.92
C ALA A 72 -5.96 8.29 -13.24
N PHE A 73 -6.37 7.07 -13.56
CA PHE A 73 -7.56 6.45 -12.98
C PHE A 73 -7.37 6.03 -11.51
N TRP A 74 -6.27 5.35 -11.18
CA TRP A 74 -6.07 4.76 -9.85
C TRP A 74 -5.49 5.73 -8.83
N PHE A 75 -4.55 6.59 -9.22
CA PHE A 75 -3.77 7.40 -8.30
C PHE A 75 -4.25 8.85 -8.26
N GLU A 76 -4.65 9.38 -9.41
CA GLU A 76 -5.21 10.73 -9.52
C GLU A 76 -6.73 10.74 -9.40
N THR A 77 -7.38 9.57 -9.29
CA THR A 77 -8.83 9.40 -9.13
C THR A 77 -9.66 10.07 -10.25
N MET A 78 -9.06 10.25 -11.43
CA MET A 78 -9.75 10.87 -12.55
C MET A 78 -10.86 9.96 -13.07
N PRO A 79 -12.10 10.45 -13.25
CA PRO A 79 -13.16 9.64 -13.85
C PRO A 79 -12.84 9.36 -15.32
N VAL A 80 -13.32 8.21 -15.82
CA VAL A 80 -13.08 7.74 -17.20
C VAL A 80 -13.35 8.82 -18.25
N GLY A 81 -14.45 9.58 -18.10
CA GLY A 81 -14.79 10.66 -19.03
C GLY A 81 -13.82 11.85 -19.01
N ALA A 82 -13.17 12.14 -17.88
CA ALA A 82 -12.14 13.16 -17.82
C ALA A 82 -10.84 12.71 -18.51
N ILE A 83 -10.46 11.45 -18.32
CA ILE A 83 -9.31 10.84 -19.00
C ILE A 83 -9.55 10.81 -20.52
N ALA A 84 -10.76 10.44 -20.94
CA ALA A 84 -11.19 10.42 -22.33
C ALA A 84 -11.01 11.79 -23.00
N ARG A 85 -11.49 12.87 -22.35
CA ARG A 85 -11.29 14.25 -22.81
C ARG A 85 -9.82 14.65 -22.86
N LEU A 86 -9.05 14.35 -21.82
CA LEU A 86 -7.62 14.68 -21.75
C LEU A 86 -6.83 14.03 -22.90
N LYS A 87 -7.16 12.78 -23.23
CA LYS A 87 -6.47 11.99 -24.26
C LYS A 87 -7.06 12.14 -25.66
N GLY A 88 -8.19 12.83 -25.82
CA GLY A 88 -8.89 12.96 -27.10
C GLY A 88 -9.46 11.65 -27.65
N ILE A 89 -9.82 10.69 -26.78
CA ILE A 89 -10.36 9.37 -27.16
C ILE A 89 -11.73 9.14 -26.50
N SER A 90 -12.46 8.11 -26.93
CA SER A 90 -13.77 7.79 -26.34
C SER A 90 -13.65 7.18 -24.94
N SER A 91 -14.68 7.37 -24.11
CA SER A 91 -14.76 6.72 -22.79
C SER A 91 -14.70 5.19 -22.87
N ALA A 92 -15.27 4.60 -23.92
CA ALA A 92 -15.19 3.16 -24.17
C ALA A 92 -13.75 2.71 -24.40
N ALA A 93 -12.98 3.44 -25.23
CA ALA A 93 -11.57 3.14 -25.48
C ALA A 93 -10.72 3.24 -24.19
N VAL A 94 -11.03 4.19 -23.30
CA VAL A 94 -10.40 4.27 -21.98
C VAL A 94 -10.73 3.04 -21.13
N SER A 95 -12.01 2.68 -21.02
CA SER A 95 -12.45 1.50 -20.26
C SER A 95 -11.81 0.21 -20.76
N ASP A 96 -11.75 0.01 -22.09
CA ASP A 96 -11.12 -1.16 -22.68
C ASP A 96 -9.61 -1.20 -22.39
N THR A 97 -8.96 -0.03 -22.43
CA THR A 97 -7.53 0.09 -22.08
C THR A 97 -7.29 -0.26 -20.61
N LEU A 98 -8.15 0.22 -19.70
CA LEU A 98 -8.07 -0.11 -18.28
C LEU A 98 -8.28 -1.61 -18.04
N ALA A 99 -9.28 -2.22 -18.68
CA ALA A 99 -9.56 -3.64 -18.55
C ALA A 99 -8.39 -4.51 -19.05
N ARG A 100 -7.84 -4.19 -20.24
CA ARG A 100 -6.66 -4.88 -20.78
C ARG A 100 -5.43 -4.74 -19.88
N ALA A 101 -5.15 -3.53 -19.40
CA ALA A 101 -4.03 -3.28 -18.50
C ALA A 101 -4.20 -4.05 -17.18
N GLN A 102 -5.40 -4.04 -16.59
CA GLN A 102 -5.72 -4.82 -15.39
C GLN A 102 -5.47 -6.31 -15.58
N GLU A 103 -5.90 -6.86 -16.72
CA GLU A 103 -5.72 -8.28 -17.01
C GLU A 103 -4.25 -8.67 -17.16
N LYS A 104 -3.43 -7.84 -17.81
CA LYS A 104 -1.97 -8.03 -17.89
C LYS A 104 -1.34 -8.07 -16.50
N LEU A 105 -1.71 -7.13 -15.63
CA LEU A 105 -1.16 -7.05 -14.28
C LEU A 105 -1.58 -8.24 -13.41
N LYS A 106 -2.85 -8.69 -13.51
CA LYS A 106 -3.31 -9.89 -12.82
C LYS A 106 -2.51 -11.12 -13.23
N LYS A 107 -2.29 -11.31 -14.54
CA LYS A 107 -1.46 -12.41 -15.06
C LYS A 107 -0.03 -12.36 -14.56
N ALA A 108 0.59 -11.17 -14.53
CA ALA A 108 1.95 -10.98 -14.04
C ALA A 108 2.10 -11.32 -12.55
N LEU A 109 1.08 -11.03 -11.73
CA LEU A 109 1.11 -11.26 -10.28
C LEU A 109 0.55 -12.62 -9.86
N ARG A 110 -0.14 -13.33 -10.74
CA ARG A 110 -0.86 -14.58 -10.46
C ARG A 110 -0.07 -15.55 -9.60
N TYR A 111 1.11 -15.97 -10.04
CA TYR A 111 1.89 -16.99 -9.34
C TYR A 111 2.46 -16.50 -8.01
N ALA A 112 2.81 -15.21 -7.91
CA ALA A 112 3.23 -14.63 -6.64
C ALA A 112 2.09 -14.63 -5.61
N VAL A 113 0.86 -14.36 -6.05
CA VAL A 113 -0.32 -14.42 -5.18
C VAL A 113 -0.59 -15.86 -4.73
N LEU A 114 -0.64 -16.83 -5.65
CA LEU A 114 -0.90 -18.22 -5.29
C LEU A 114 0.14 -18.76 -4.28
N TYR A 115 1.42 -18.44 -4.50
CA TYR A 115 2.49 -18.79 -3.59
C TYR A 115 2.33 -18.12 -2.21
N GLN A 116 2.00 -16.83 -2.17
CA GLN A 116 1.88 -16.08 -0.92
C GLN A 116 0.70 -16.55 -0.04
N TYR A 117 -0.39 -16.99 -0.68
CA TYR A 117 -1.59 -17.46 0.00
C TYR A 117 -1.60 -18.98 0.25
N ASP A 118 -0.55 -19.68 -0.19
CA ASP A 118 -0.41 -21.13 -0.06
C ASP A 118 -1.67 -21.88 -0.54
N THR A 119 -2.16 -21.49 -1.72
CA THR A 119 -3.36 -22.07 -2.32
C THR A 119 -3.30 -22.02 -3.84
N LEU A 120 -4.04 -22.92 -4.48
CA LEU A 120 -4.25 -22.94 -5.93
C LEU A 120 -5.62 -22.36 -6.33
N ASP A 121 -6.43 -21.90 -5.37
CA ASP A 121 -7.72 -21.25 -5.62
C ASP A 121 -7.56 -19.83 -6.17
N GLU A 122 -7.17 -19.74 -7.44
CA GLU A 122 -6.92 -18.49 -8.14
C GLU A 122 -8.15 -17.58 -8.20
N GLU A 123 -9.33 -18.15 -8.41
CA GLU A 123 -10.57 -17.39 -8.61
C GLU A 123 -10.93 -16.57 -7.38
N THR A 124 -10.72 -17.13 -6.18
CA THR A 124 -11.00 -16.43 -4.93
C THR A 124 -9.86 -15.48 -4.55
N VAL A 125 -8.61 -15.93 -4.56
CA VAL A 125 -7.52 -15.16 -3.94
C VAL A 125 -6.96 -14.06 -4.83
N LEU A 126 -6.91 -14.26 -6.15
CA LEU A 126 -6.27 -13.29 -7.06
C LEU A 126 -6.99 -11.94 -7.07
N PRO A 127 -8.33 -11.85 -7.18
CA PRO A 127 -9.02 -10.57 -7.15
C PRO A 127 -8.84 -9.83 -5.83
N LEU A 128 -8.86 -10.55 -4.70
CA LEU A 128 -8.71 -9.98 -3.36
C LEU A 128 -7.30 -9.43 -3.13
N ALA A 129 -6.27 -10.23 -3.44
CA ALA A 129 -4.88 -9.82 -3.31
C ALA A 129 -4.56 -8.63 -4.22
N PHE A 130 -5.04 -8.67 -5.47
CA PHE A 130 -4.87 -7.59 -6.43
C PHE A 130 -5.55 -6.30 -5.97
N ALA A 131 -6.79 -6.39 -5.45
CA ALA A 131 -7.51 -5.24 -4.92
C ALA A 131 -6.77 -4.61 -3.72
N GLY A 132 -6.24 -5.43 -2.82
CA GLY A 132 -5.42 -4.97 -1.68
C GLY A 132 -4.13 -4.28 -2.13
N ALA A 133 -3.37 -4.92 -3.02
CA ALA A 133 -2.14 -4.36 -3.58
C ALA A 133 -2.39 -3.03 -4.30
N ARG A 134 -3.46 -2.95 -5.09
CA ARG A 134 -3.89 -1.72 -5.77
C ARG A 134 -4.23 -0.61 -4.79
N ALA A 135 -4.96 -0.91 -3.71
CA ALA A 135 -5.34 0.08 -2.71
C ALA A 135 -4.10 0.66 -2.00
N VAL A 136 -3.12 -0.19 -1.67
CA VAL A 136 -1.84 0.24 -1.07
C VAL A 136 -1.01 1.07 -2.05
N ALA A 137 -0.90 0.64 -3.31
CA ALA A 137 -0.20 1.40 -4.35
C ALA A 137 -0.85 2.76 -4.61
N ALA A 138 -2.18 2.82 -4.64
CA ALA A 138 -2.93 4.05 -4.79
C ALA A 138 -2.73 5.00 -3.61
N ALA A 139 -2.75 4.50 -2.38
CA ALA A 139 -2.45 5.30 -1.19
C ALA A 139 -1.04 5.89 -1.24
N ARG A 140 -0.03 5.08 -1.63
CA ARG A 140 1.36 5.53 -1.76
C ARG A 140 1.55 6.63 -2.81
N ASN A 141 0.84 6.52 -3.93
CA ASN A 141 0.97 7.43 -5.07
C ASN A 141 -0.06 8.58 -5.06
N SER A 142 -0.91 8.65 -4.04
CA SER A 142 -1.93 9.69 -3.93
C SER A 142 -1.32 11.06 -3.66
N ARG A 143 -1.86 12.09 -4.31
CA ARG A 143 -1.48 13.48 -4.03
C ARG A 143 -2.37 14.02 -2.91
N ALA A 144 -1.81 14.14 -1.71
CA ALA A 144 -2.49 14.74 -0.57
C ALA A 144 -2.48 16.28 -0.69
N ARG A 145 -3.65 16.89 -0.52
CA ARG A 145 -3.79 18.36 -0.47
C ARG A 145 -3.72 18.87 0.96
N GLU A 146 -4.15 18.03 1.89
CA GLU A 146 -4.21 18.37 3.32
C GLU A 146 -3.37 17.39 4.16
N THR A 147 -2.90 17.86 5.31
CA THR A 147 -2.14 17.04 6.27
C THR A 147 -2.89 15.76 6.67
N GLY A 148 -4.21 15.84 6.86
CA GLY A 148 -5.04 14.68 7.19
C GLY A 148 -5.07 13.61 6.08
N GLU A 149 -5.19 14.05 4.83
CA GLU A 149 -5.10 13.17 3.66
C GLU A 149 -3.72 12.53 3.54
N ARG A 150 -2.65 13.31 3.81
CA ARG A 150 -1.28 12.81 3.76
C ARG A 150 -1.05 11.71 4.78
N LEU A 151 -1.49 11.92 6.02
CA LEU A 151 -1.41 10.92 7.08
C LEU A 151 -2.24 9.67 6.77
N ARG A 152 -3.44 9.85 6.19
CA ARG A 152 -4.26 8.73 5.72
C ARG A 152 -3.56 7.92 4.62
N GLY A 153 -2.95 8.62 3.65
CA GLY A 153 -2.17 8.02 2.57
C GLY A 153 -0.98 7.24 3.10
N LEU A 154 -0.18 7.82 4.00
CA LEU A 154 0.94 7.14 4.65
C LEU A 154 0.51 5.89 5.43
N ARG A 155 -0.59 5.97 6.19
CA ARG A 155 -1.13 4.80 6.90
C ARG A 155 -1.55 3.70 5.91
N ALA A 156 -2.34 4.04 4.90
CA ALA A 156 -2.84 3.06 3.94
C ALA A 156 -1.71 2.49 3.06
N ALA A 157 -0.68 3.27 2.74
CA ALA A 157 0.52 2.82 2.02
C ALA A 157 1.37 1.79 2.81
N GLN A 158 1.21 1.76 4.13
CA GLN A 158 1.80 0.73 5.00
C GLN A 158 0.84 -0.44 5.31
N GLY A 159 -0.36 -0.44 4.71
CA GLY A 159 -1.38 -1.46 4.95
C GLY A 159 -1.96 -1.45 6.37
N LEU A 160 -1.84 -0.34 7.10
CA LEU A 160 -2.25 -0.25 8.50
C LEU A 160 -3.71 0.14 8.64
N SER A 161 -4.41 -0.48 9.59
CA SER A 161 -5.71 -0.01 10.06
C SER A 161 -5.56 1.19 10.99
N ARG A 162 -6.64 1.97 11.19
CA ARG A 162 -6.63 3.08 12.15
C ARG A 162 -6.37 2.61 13.58
N SER A 163 -6.89 1.43 13.95
CA SER A 163 -6.67 0.84 15.27
C SER A 163 -5.22 0.40 15.46
N ALA A 164 -4.58 -0.16 14.43
CA ALA A 164 -3.16 -0.54 14.47
C ALA A 164 -2.26 0.70 14.62
N LEU A 165 -2.52 1.77 13.87
CA LEU A 165 -1.78 3.04 14.02
C LEU A 165 -1.98 3.65 15.41
N ALA A 166 -3.22 3.64 15.91
CA ALA A 166 -3.55 4.11 17.25
C ALA A 166 -2.76 3.35 18.33
N ALA A 167 -2.75 2.01 18.27
CA ALA A 167 -1.99 1.16 19.18
C ALA A 167 -0.48 1.44 19.11
N ALA A 168 0.08 1.61 17.91
CA ALA A 168 1.51 1.87 17.72
C ALA A 168 1.96 3.25 18.24
N THR A 169 1.10 4.26 18.08
CA THR A 169 1.42 5.65 18.44
C THR A 169 0.95 6.05 19.84
N GLY A 170 0.11 5.23 20.49
CA GLY A 170 -0.55 5.55 21.75
C GLY A 170 -1.68 6.58 21.60
N LEU A 171 -2.13 6.85 20.38
CA LEU A 171 -3.32 7.68 20.11
C LEU A 171 -4.58 6.83 20.23
N THR A 172 -5.75 7.46 20.37
CA THR A 172 -7.02 6.73 20.24
C THR A 172 -7.40 6.57 18.77
N GLN A 173 -8.10 5.49 18.42
CA GLN A 173 -8.60 5.30 17.05
C GLN A 173 -9.50 6.46 16.60
N GLY A 174 -10.31 7.00 17.52
CA GLY A 174 -11.14 8.18 17.26
C GLY A 174 -10.31 9.42 16.93
N ARG A 175 -9.17 9.61 17.61
CA ARG A 175 -8.27 10.72 17.31
C ARG A 175 -7.57 10.56 15.97
N VAL A 176 -7.10 9.35 15.64
CA VAL A 176 -6.54 9.05 14.31
C VAL A 176 -7.56 9.35 13.22
N LYS A 177 -8.82 8.90 13.38
CA LYS A 177 -9.91 9.21 12.45
C LYS A 177 -10.10 10.72 12.30
N ALA A 178 -10.20 11.46 13.39
CA ALA A 178 -10.41 12.90 13.38
C ALA A 178 -9.29 13.65 12.63
N ILE A 179 -8.03 13.27 12.87
CA ILE A 179 -6.87 13.84 12.16
C ILE A 179 -6.96 13.56 10.66
N GLU A 180 -7.26 12.32 10.28
CA GLU A 180 -7.41 11.96 8.86
C GLU A 180 -8.57 12.67 8.17
N GLU A 181 -9.57 13.12 8.92
CA GLU A 181 -10.74 13.87 8.44
C GLU A 181 -10.52 15.40 8.48
N GLY A 182 -9.27 15.84 8.68
CA GLY A 182 -8.90 17.26 8.56
C GLY A 182 -8.96 18.05 9.87
N LYS A 183 -9.17 17.40 11.03
CA LYS A 183 -9.04 18.11 12.31
C LYS A 183 -7.57 18.52 12.54
N PRO A 184 -7.33 19.69 13.19
CA PRO A 184 -5.99 20.15 13.50
C PRO A 184 -5.17 19.09 14.22
N VAL A 185 -3.91 18.95 13.85
CA VAL A 185 -2.96 18.02 14.47
C VAL A 185 -2.09 18.79 15.45
N TYR A 186 -2.01 18.32 16.69
CA TYR A 186 -1.20 18.99 17.71
C TYR A 186 0.29 18.64 17.56
N ALA A 187 1.18 19.53 18.02
CA ALA A 187 2.63 19.35 17.92
C ALA A 187 3.12 18.00 18.48
N ARG A 188 2.58 17.57 19.62
CA ARG A 188 2.89 16.26 20.22
C ARG A 188 2.49 15.09 19.31
N GLU A 189 1.36 15.19 18.64
CA GLU A 189 0.87 14.14 17.75
C GLU A 189 1.70 14.08 16.46
N LEU A 190 2.10 15.24 15.92
CA LEU A 190 3.04 15.31 14.80
C LEU A 190 4.40 14.69 15.17
N ALA A 191 4.91 14.94 16.37
CA ALA A 191 6.14 14.33 16.85
C ALA A 191 6.02 12.79 16.96
N LEU A 192 4.89 12.28 17.47
CA LEU A 192 4.64 10.84 17.54
C LEU A 192 4.52 10.20 16.15
N LEU A 193 3.77 10.83 15.25
CA LEU A 193 3.54 10.32 13.90
C LEU A 193 4.82 10.39 13.05
N SER A 194 5.60 11.47 13.13
CA SER A 194 6.88 11.60 12.42
C SER A 194 7.89 10.56 12.91
N ALA A 195 7.98 10.35 14.22
CA ALA A 195 8.81 9.30 14.80
C ALA A 195 8.37 7.90 14.36
N PHE A 196 7.06 7.63 14.31
CA PHE A 196 6.51 6.37 13.84
C PHE A 196 6.82 6.12 12.36
N TYR A 197 6.57 7.10 11.50
CA TYR A 197 6.81 6.95 10.06
C TYR A 197 8.29 7.04 9.67
N GLY A 198 9.17 7.47 10.58
CA GLY A 198 10.59 7.69 10.28
C GLY A 198 10.81 8.85 9.31
N VAL A 199 9.95 9.87 9.34
CA VAL A 199 9.99 11.04 8.46
C VAL A 199 10.07 12.32 9.28
N THR A 200 10.35 13.45 8.64
CA THR A 200 10.38 14.76 9.34
C THR A 200 8.96 15.29 9.56
N VAL A 201 8.77 16.12 10.59
CA VAL A 201 7.47 16.78 10.84
C VAL A 201 7.03 17.62 9.63
N ASP A 202 7.95 18.36 9.02
CA ASP A 202 7.67 19.18 7.84
C ASP A 202 7.16 18.33 6.67
N SER A 203 7.66 17.10 6.51
CA SER A 203 7.17 16.19 5.48
C SER A 203 5.75 15.67 5.72
N LEU A 204 5.20 15.80 6.93
CA LEU A 204 3.82 15.41 7.22
C LEU A 204 2.85 16.55 6.93
N ILE A 205 3.30 17.79 7.08
CA ILE A 205 2.46 18.98 6.92
C ILE A 205 2.32 19.27 5.42
N CYS A 206 1.08 19.34 4.96
CA CYS A 206 0.82 19.95 3.66
C CYS A 206 0.76 21.47 3.87
N HIS A 207 1.71 22.19 3.29
CA HIS A 207 1.58 23.63 3.16
C HIS A 207 0.51 23.89 2.11
N GLU A 208 -0.66 24.38 2.51
CA GLU A 208 -1.54 25.04 1.56
C GLU A 208 -0.74 26.22 0.97
N GLU A 209 -0.34 26.14 -0.29
CA GLU A 209 -0.40 27.35 -1.11
C GLU A 209 -1.87 27.69 -1.21
N LYS A 210 -2.38 28.43 -0.22
CA LYS A 210 -3.62 29.17 -0.39
C LYS A 210 -3.40 29.98 -1.66
N GLY A 211 -4.07 29.57 -2.73
CA GLY A 211 -4.11 30.33 -3.96
C GLY A 211 -4.36 31.78 -3.57
N ARG A 212 -3.35 32.64 -3.79
CA ARG A 212 -3.60 34.06 -3.91
C ARG A 212 -4.63 34.14 -5.02
N GLY A 213 -5.88 34.37 -4.64
CA GLY A 213 -6.90 34.79 -5.58
C GLY A 213 -6.35 36.01 -6.30
N VAL A 214 -6.11 35.84 -7.59
CA VAL A 214 -5.98 36.90 -8.57
C VAL A 214 -6.95 36.56 -9.68
#